data_AF-A0A5D0QNP2-F1
#
_entry.id   AF-A0A5D0QNP2-F1
#
_cell.length_a   1.000
_cell.length_b   1.000
_cell.length_c   1.000
_cell.angle_alpha   90.00
_cell.angle_beta   90.00
_cell.angle_gamma   90.00
#
_symmetry.space_group_name_H-M   'P 1'
#
loop_
_entity.id
_entity.type
_entity.pdbx_description
1 polymer ?
#
loop_
_entity_poly.entity_id
_entity_poly.type
_entity_poly.pdbx_seq_one_letter_code
_entity_poly.pdbx_strand_id
1 'polypeptide(L)'
;MSGWGAQLGSYVGGPVRNLAKGGATTASHRAEGLWAALLRETSPGDVVVIQFGHNDQKEPELPYRENLRAFVEEARAAGALPVLCTPVQRRRFEDGRLASTHGDYPDQVRELAAAGDVPLIDLTRATTELYERLGPEGSKALFTHFPPGTHPLYPDGVADDTHFCFRGADEVAAIVAGRLKGIA
;
A
#
# COMPACT_ATOMS: atom_id res chain seq x y z
N MET A 1 -1.61 14.26 -5.68
CA MET A 1 -1.34 13.01 -4.94
C MET A 1 -1.98 11.84 -5.69
N SER A 2 -1.38 10.66 -5.67
CA SER A 2 -1.93 9.43 -6.27
C SER A 2 -1.50 8.21 -5.46
N GLY A 3 -2.34 7.18 -5.40
CA GLY A 3 -2.00 5.87 -4.82
C GLY A 3 -1.66 4.86 -5.91
N TRP A 4 -0.73 3.95 -5.64
CA TRP A 4 -0.25 2.96 -6.63
C TRP A 4 -1.39 2.08 -7.18
N GLY A 5 -2.41 1.76 -6.37
CA GLY A 5 -3.58 0.99 -6.81
C GLY A 5 -4.36 1.65 -7.95
N ALA A 6 -4.30 2.98 -8.10
CA ALA A 6 -4.95 3.68 -9.21
C ALA A 6 -4.21 3.50 -10.55
N GLN A 7 -2.92 3.13 -10.53
CA GLN A 7 -2.09 2.93 -11.72
C GLN A 7 -1.94 1.45 -12.10
N LEU A 8 -2.31 0.53 -11.20
CA LEU A 8 -2.09 -0.92 -11.36
C LEU A 8 -2.72 -1.47 -12.65
N GLY A 9 -3.87 -0.94 -13.07
CA GLY A 9 -4.57 -1.37 -14.28
C GLY A 9 -3.74 -1.29 -15.57
N SER A 10 -2.73 -0.41 -15.62
CA SER A 10 -1.82 -0.30 -16.76
C SER A 10 -0.83 -1.47 -16.88
N TYR A 11 -0.67 -2.27 -15.82
CA TYR A 11 0.37 -3.30 -15.71
C TYR A 11 -0.16 -4.74 -15.64
N VAL A 12 -1.46 -4.91 -15.47
CA VAL A 12 -2.12 -6.22 -15.35
C VAL A 12 -3.08 -6.45 -16.52
N GLY A 13 -3.28 -7.71 -16.90
CA GLY A 13 -4.10 -8.07 -18.07
C GLY A 13 -5.61 -8.08 -17.82
N GLY A 14 -6.06 -7.80 -16.59
CA GLY A 14 -7.46 -7.88 -16.16
C GLY A 14 -7.97 -6.58 -15.52
N PRO A 15 -9.28 -6.48 -15.26
CA PRO A 15 -9.86 -5.32 -14.61
C PRO A 15 -9.30 -5.13 -13.20
N VAL A 16 -9.08 -3.88 -12.79
CA VAL A 16 -8.66 -3.53 -11.43
C VAL A 16 -9.76 -2.72 -10.75
N ARG A 17 -10.19 -3.18 -9.58
CA ARG A 17 -11.08 -2.42 -8.68
C ARG A 17 -10.28 -1.92 -7.49
N ASN A 18 -10.14 -0.60 -7.37
CA ASN A 18 -9.42 0.03 -6.28
C ASN A 18 -10.40 0.62 -5.25
N LEU A 19 -10.58 -0.07 -4.12
CA LEU A 19 -11.38 0.40 -2.98
C LEU A 19 -10.49 0.89 -1.81
N ALA A 20 -9.23 1.26 -2.08
CA ALA A 20 -8.39 1.90 -1.09
C ALA A 20 -8.86 3.35 -0.84
N LYS A 21 -8.84 3.77 0.42
CA LYS A 21 -9.23 5.13 0.85
C LYS A 21 -8.10 5.77 1.65
N GLY A 22 -7.73 7.00 1.29
CA GLY A 22 -6.77 7.79 2.07
C GLY A 22 -7.26 8.00 3.50
N GLY A 23 -6.36 7.85 4.47
CA GLY A 23 -6.69 7.98 5.90
C GLY A 23 -7.32 6.74 6.55
N ALA A 24 -7.67 5.70 5.80
CA ALA A 24 -8.27 4.50 6.37
C ALA A 24 -7.27 3.69 7.22
N THR A 25 -7.82 3.09 8.28
CA THR A 25 -7.27 2.00 9.11
C THR A 25 -8.01 0.70 8.74
N THR A 26 -7.54 -0.46 9.22
CA THR A 26 -8.27 -1.72 9.06
C THR A 26 -9.68 -1.63 9.66
N ALA A 27 -9.83 -0.92 10.78
CA ALA A 27 -11.10 -0.78 11.47
C ALA A 27 -12.06 0.18 10.73
N SER A 28 -11.60 1.37 10.33
CA SER A 28 -12.44 2.35 9.63
C SER A 28 -12.84 1.88 8.23
N HIS A 29 -11.95 1.20 7.49
CA HIS A 29 -12.29 0.65 6.17
C HIS A 29 -13.47 -0.33 6.24
N ARG A 30 -13.49 -1.17 7.28
CA ARG A 30 -14.62 -2.07 7.56
C ARG A 30 -15.85 -1.31 8.02
N ALA A 31 -15.71 -0.40 8.99
CA ALA A 31 -16.82 0.37 9.55
C ALA A 31 -17.56 1.22 8.49
N GLU A 32 -16.82 1.73 7.51
CA GLU A 32 -17.37 2.50 6.38
C GLU A 32 -18.00 1.62 5.29
N GLY A 33 -17.96 0.29 5.43
CA GLY A 33 -18.57 -0.64 4.47
C GLY A 33 -17.78 -0.84 3.18
N LEU A 34 -16.55 -0.30 3.07
CA LEU A 34 -15.70 -0.46 1.89
C LEU A 34 -15.27 -1.92 1.71
N TRP A 35 -14.93 -2.61 2.80
CA TRP A 35 -14.61 -4.04 2.75
C TRP A 35 -15.82 -4.88 2.32
N ALA A 36 -17.01 -4.58 2.86
CA ALA A 36 -18.23 -5.26 2.46
C ALA A 36 -18.58 -5.00 0.99
N ALA A 37 -18.29 -3.80 0.45
CA ALA A 37 -18.44 -3.49 -0.97
C ALA A 37 -17.48 -4.29 -1.83
N LEU A 38 -16.21 -4.40 -1.43
CA LEU A 38 -15.20 -5.21 -2.11
C LEU A 38 -15.66 -6.67 -2.21
N LEU A 39 -16.09 -7.28 -1.11
CA LEU A 39 -16.54 -8.68 -1.11
C LEU A 39 -17.76 -8.92 -1.99
N ARG A 40 -18.70 -7.96 -2.09
CA ARG A 40 -19.86 -8.07 -3.00
C ARG A 40 -19.46 -8.09 -4.47
N GLU A 41 -18.35 -7.46 -4.83
CA GLU A 41 -17.83 -7.42 -6.19
C GLU A 41 -16.81 -8.55 -6.48
N THR A 42 -16.45 -9.34 -5.47
CA THR A 42 -15.46 -10.42 -5.57
C THR A 42 -16.10 -11.70 -6.10
N SER A 43 -15.45 -12.32 -7.07
CA SER A 43 -15.80 -13.63 -7.62
C SER A 43 -14.73 -14.68 -7.31
N PRO A 44 -15.07 -15.99 -7.30
CA PRO A 44 -14.08 -17.04 -7.19
C PRO A 44 -13.00 -16.94 -8.27
N GLY A 45 -11.74 -17.03 -7.87
CA GLY A 45 -10.57 -16.85 -8.74
C GLY A 45 -10.03 -15.42 -8.83
N ASP A 46 -10.72 -14.43 -8.26
CA ASP A 46 -10.18 -13.07 -8.16
C ASP A 46 -8.98 -13.00 -7.20
N VAL A 47 -8.12 -12.00 -7.40
CA VAL A 47 -7.00 -11.70 -6.48
C VAL A 47 -7.36 -10.47 -5.65
N VAL A 48 -7.29 -10.60 -4.32
CA VAL A 48 -7.57 -9.50 -3.39
C VAL A 48 -6.27 -9.08 -2.70
N VAL A 49 -5.73 -7.92 -3.09
CA VAL A 49 -4.53 -7.36 -2.45
C VAL A 49 -4.91 -6.49 -1.26
N ILE A 50 -4.39 -6.82 -0.08
CA ILE A 50 -4.74 -6.19 1.19
C ILE A 50 -3.52 -5.44 1.74
N GLN A 51 -3.61 -4.11 1.86
CA GLN A 51 -2.54 -3.25 2.36
C GLN A 51 -3.06 -2.21 3.37
N PHE A 52 -2.52 -2.23 4.58
CA PHE A 52 -2.78 -1.27 5.66
C PHE A 52 -1.51 -1.00 6.48
N GLY A 53 -1.58 -0.14 7.50
CA GLY A 53 -0.49 0.09 8.45
C GLY A 53 -0.15 1.56 8.68
N HIS A 54 -0.29 2.42 7.68
CA HIS A 54 0.08 3.85 7.81
C HIS A 54 -0.71 4.62 8.86
N ASN A 55 -2.01 4.32 8.98
CA ASN A 55 -2.89 4.98 9.94
C ASN A 55 -3.14 4.09 11.16
N ASP A 56 -3.14 2.76 10.99
CA ASP A 56 -3.22 1.82 12.12
C ASP A 56 -2.07 2.04 13.11
N GLN A 57 -0.86 2.35 12.62
CA GLN A 57 0.28 2.69 13.47
C GLN A 57 0.10 3.96 14.32
N LYS A 58 -0.88 4.80 13.99
CA LYS A 58 -1.23 5.99 14.79
C LYS A 58 -2.32 5.70 15.84
N GLU A 59 -2.97 4.54 15.74
CA GLU A 59 -4.06 4.07 16.60
C GLU A 59 -3.69 2.66 17.12
N PRO A 60 -2.65 2.53 17.96
CA PRO A 60 -2.07 1.24 18.36
C PRO A 60 -3.02 0.34 19.18
N GLU A 61 -4.12 0.89 19.68
CA GLU A 61 -5.20 0.15 20.34
C GLU A 61 -6.06 -0.67 19.37
N LEU A 62 -6.01 -0.40 18.06
CA LEU A 62 -6.77 -1.14 17.07
C LEU A 62 -6.22 -2.59 16.93
N PRO A 63 -7.11 -3.60 16.79
CA PRO A 63 -6.70 -4.99 16.65
C PRO A 63 -6.21 -5.28 15.22
N TYR A 64 -5.07 -4.69 14.83
CA TYR A 64 -4.54 -4.67 13.47
C TYR A 64 -4.35 -6.07 12.89
N ARG A 65 -3.65 -6.95 13.62
CA ARG A 65 -3.34 -8.31 13.16
C ARG A 65 -4.59 -9.18 13.04
N GLU A 66 -5.52 -9.07 13.99
CA GLU A 66 -6.79 -9.77 13.97
C GLU A 66 -7.65 -9.31 12.79
N ASN A 67 -7.71 -8.00 12.54
CA ASN A 67 -8.45 -7.44 11.41
C ASN A 67 -7.89 -7.90 10.07
N LEU A 68 -6.57 -7.89 9.89
CA LEU A 68 -5.93 -8.41 8.68
C LEU A 68 -6.22 -9.89 8.48
N ARG A 69 -6.15 -10.70 9.56
CA ARG A 69 -6.51 -12.11 9.51
C ARG A 69 -7.96 -12.28 9.05
N ALA A 70 -8.89 -11.50 9.59
CA ALA A 70 -10.29 -11.54 9.18
C ALA A 70 -10.47 -11.21 7.69
N PHE A 71 -9.78 -10.19 7.17
CA PHE A 71 -9.83 -9.87 5.73
C PHE A 71 -9.32 -11.02 4.85
N VAL A 72 -8.23 -11.69 5.24
CA VAL A 72 -7.70 -12.85 4.53
C VAL A 72 -8.73 -13.99 4.48
N GLU A 73 -9.28 -14.36 5.64
CA GLU A 73 -10.22 -15.48 5.73
C GLU A 73 -11.54 -15.19 5.00
N GLU A 74 -12.02 -13.96 5.05
CA GLU A 74 -13.24 -13.57 4.32
C GLU A 74 -13.02 -13.53 2.79
N ALA A 75 -11.84 -13.10 2.33
CA ALA A 75 -11.49 -13.19 0.90
C ALA A 75 -11.40 -14.66 0.43
N ARG A 76 -10.81 -15.55 1.24
CA ARG A 76 -10.80 -17.00 0.98
C ARG A 76 -12.21 -17.57 0.93
N ALA A 77 -13.08 -17.19 1.87
CA ALA A 77 -14.46 -17.64 1.91
C ALA A 77 -15.27 -17.18 0.68
N ALA A 78 -14.91 -16.05 0.07
CA ALA A 78 -15.45 -15.59 -1.21
C ALA A 78 -14.86 -16.32 -2.44
N GLY A 79 -13.92 -17.26 -2.24
CA GLY A 79 -13.24 -17.99 -3.30
C GLY A 79 -12.10 -17.22 -3.99
N ALA A 80 -11.71 -16.07 -3.44
CA ALA A 80 -10.60 -15.27 -3.95
C ALA A 80 -9.25 -15.72 -3.36
N LEU A 81 -8.17 -15.36 -4.05
CA LEU A 81 -6.81 -15.47 -3.57
C LEU A 81 -6.42 -14.19 -2.80
N PRO A 82 -6.35 -14.21 -1.46
CA PRO A 82 -5.82 -13.07 -0.71
C PRO A 82 -4.32 -12.94 -0.94
N VAL A 83 -3.84 -11.72 -1.06
CA VAL A 83 -2.43 -11.36 -1.09
C VAL A 83 -2.20 -10.26 -0.06
N LEU A 84 -1.38 -10.54 0.95
CA LEU A 84 -0.98 -9.54 1.92
C LEU A 84 0.11 -8.66 1.34
N CYS A 85 0.03 -7.36 1.61
CA CYS A 85 1.00 -6.39 1.15
C CYS A 85 1.39 -5.45 2.29
N THR A 86 2.66 -5.43 2.64
CA THR A 86 3.18 -4.50 3.67
C THR A 86 2.99 -3.05 3.21
N PRO A 87 2.90 -2.06 4.12
CA PRO A 87 2.81 -0.66 3.72
C PRO A 87 4.03 -0.21 2.89
N VAL A 88 3.84 0.76 1.98
CA VAL A 88 4.98 1.45 1.37
C VAL A 88 5.82 2.15 2.45
N GLN A 89 7.13 2.23 2.24
CA GLN A 89 8.00 2.99 3.14
C GLN A 89 7.73 4.50 3.00
N ARG A 90 7.86 5.26 4.09
CA ARG A 90 7.82 6.73 4.05
C ARG A 90 9.19 7.27 3.67
N ARG A 91 9.26 8.39 2.94
CA ARG A 91 10.52 9.04 2.57
C ARG A 91 11.13 9.82 3.76
N ARG A 92 11.53 9.10 4.81
CA ARG A 92 12.24 9.69 5.96
C ARG A 92 13.67 9.21 5.97
N PHE A 93 14.59 10.08 5.56
CA PHE A 93 16.03 9.79 5.58
C PHE A 93 16.67 10.31 6.87
N GLU A 94 17.48 9.46 7.50
CA GLU A 94 18.35 9.77 8.63
C GLU A 94 19.75 9.25 8.27
N ASP A 95 20.76 10.13 8.28
CA ASP A 95 22.14 9.82 7.87
C ASP A 95 22.28 9.10 6.52
N GLY A 96 21.45 9.51 5.54
CA GLY A 96 21.46 8.96 4.18
C GLY A 96 20.77 7.61 4.02
N ARG A 97 20.18 7.04 5.08
CA ARG A 97 19.40 5.80 5.06
C ARG A 97 17.95 6.05 5.42
N LEU A 98 17.04 5.17 5.00
CA LEU A 98 15.65 5.30 5.42
C LEU A 98 15.46 4.85 6.86
N ALA A 99 14.84 5.72 7.65
CA ALA A 99 14.39 5.39 8.99
C ALA A 99 13.16 4.46 8.93
N SER A 100 13.07 3.50 9.85
CA SER A 100 11.83 2.75 10.05
C SER A 100 10.78 3.65 10.70
N THR A 101 9.63 3.82 10.04
CA THR A 101 8.58 4.73 10.53
C THR A 101 7.27 4.03 10.87
N HIS A 102 7.18 2.72 10.61
CA HIS A 102 5.95 1.94 10.78
C HIS A 102 6.01 1.02 12.00
N GLY A 103 7.05 1.08 12.82
CA GLY A 103 7.24 0.16 13.95
C GLY A 103 7.31 -1.29 13.47
N ASP A 104 6.59 -2.17 14.17
CA ASP A 104 6.50 -3.61 13.91
C ASP A 104 5.40 -4.00 12.91
N TYR A 105 4.59 -3.05 12.42
CA TYR A 105 3.45 -3.33 11.53
C TYR A 105 3.84 -4.11 10.26
N PRO A 106 4.94 -3.78 9.55
CA PRO A 106 5.40 -4.60 8.43
C PRO A 106 5.73 -6.04 8.82
N ASP A 107 6.31 -6.25 10.01
CA ASP A 107 6.65 -7.58 10.51
C ASP A 107 5.40 -8.36 10.89
N GLN A 108 4.40 -7.72 11.50
CA GLN A 108 3.10 -8.36 11.76
C GLN A 108 2.43 -8.87 10.48
N VAL A 109 2.55 -8.13 9.36
CA VAL A 109 2.05 -8.57 8.04
C VAL A 109 2.85 -9.76 7.52
N ARG A 110 4.19 -9.72 7.62
CA ARG A 110 5.08 -10.82 7.20
C ARG A 110 4.78 -12.10 7.97
N GLU A 111 4.66 -12.00 9.29
CA GLU A 111 4.35 -13.12 10.17
C GLU A 111 2.96 -13.68 9.91
N LEU A 112 1.96 -12.83 9.69
CA LEU A 112 0.61 -13.27 9.34
C LEU A 112 0.60 -14.00 8.00
N ALA A 113 1.30 -13.48 7.00
CA ALA A 113 1.44 -14.12 5.70
C ALA A 113 2.07 -15.51 5.81
N ALA A 114 3.20 -15.62 6.53
CA ALA A 114 3.89 -16.88 6.73
C ALA A 114 3.04 -17.89 7.53
N ALA A 115 2.40 -17.46 8.63
CA ALA A 115 1.59 -18.33 9.48
C ALA A 115 0.30 -18.80 8.80
N GLY A 116 -0.26 -17.99 7.90
CA GLY A 116 -1.50 -18.27 7.20
C GLY A 116 -1.33 -18.89 5.82
N ASP A 117 -0.10 -19.14 5.36
CA ASP A 117 0.22 -19.52 3.97
C ASP A 117 -0.48 -18.57 2.96
N VAL A 118 -0.28 -17.27 3.17
CA VAL A 118 -0.83 -16.21 2.31
C VAL A 118 0.32 -15.61 1.50
N PRO A 119 0.20 -15.50 0.17
CA PRO A 119 1.19 -14.80 -0.63
C PRO A 119 1.45 -13.37 -0.11
N LEU A 120 2.73 -12.97 -0.11
CA LEU A 120 3.19 -11.69 0.41
C LEU A 120 3.84 -10.85 -0.68
N ILE A 121 3.44 -9.58 -0.74
CA ILE A 121 4.19 -8.52 -1.42
C ILE A 121 4.85 -7.65 -0.35
N ASP A 122 6.15 -7.87 -0.11
CA ASP A 122 6.95 -7.05 0.81
C ASP A 122 7.32 -5.71 0.17
N LEU A 123 6.31 -4.85 0.08
CA LEU A 123 6.43 -3.52 -0.51
C LEU A 123 7.24 -2.56 0.36
N THR A 124 7.30 -2.74 1.69
CA THR A 124 8.16 -1.95 2.58
C THR A 124 9.62 -2.14 2.19
N ARG A 125 10.04 -3.40 1.97
CA ARG A 125 11.40 -3.70 1.50
C ARG A 125 11.64 -3.16 0.10
N ALA A 126 10.76 -3.45 -0.85
CA ALA A 126 10.94 -3.04 -2.24
C ALA A 126 11.01 -1.51 -2.41
N THR A 127 10.18 -0.77 -1.67
CA THR A 127 10.21 0.69 -1.69
C THR A 127 11.40 1.27 -0.93
N THR A 128 11.87 0.62 0.14
CA THR A 128 13.14 0.96 0.78
C THR A 128 14.31 0.88 -0.21
N GLU A 129 14.44 -0.26 -0.90
CA GLU A 129 15.49 -0.47 -1.91
C GLU A 129 15.39 0.55 -3.07
N LEU A 130 14.17 0.92 -3.48
CA LEU A 130 13.92 1.95 -4.48
C LEU A 130 14.42 3.33 -4.01
N TYR A 131 14.00 3.80 -2.84
CA TYR A 131 14.34 5.16 -2.42
C TYR A 131 15.81 5.27 -2.01
N GLU A 132 16.39 4.26 -1.35
CA GLU A 132 17.82 4.27 -1.02
C GLU A 132 18.68 4.31 -2.29
N ARG A 133 18.30 3.59 -3.36
CA ARG A 133 18.99 3.66 -4.65
C ARG A 133 18.94 5.05 -5.29
N LEU A 134 17.80 5.74 -5.18
CA LEU A 134 17.63 7.09 -5.70
C LEU A 134 18.25 8.17 -4.80
N GLY A 135 18.51 7.82 -3.54
CA GLY A 135 18.97 8.73 -2.49
C GLY A 135 17.92 9.77 -2.08
N PRO A 136 18.25 10.62 -1.08
CA PRO A 136 17.34 11.64 -0.56
C PRO A 136 16.81 12.57 -1.66
N GLU A 137 17.67 13.19 -2.44
CA GLU A 137 17.23 14.18 -3.44
C GLU A 137 16.48 13.54 -4.62
N GLY A 138 17.01 12.44 -5.19
CA GLY A 138 16.40 11.79 -6.34
C GLY A 138 15.01 11.20 -6.03
N SER A 139 14.82 10.66 -4.82
CA SER A 139 13.54 10.07 -4.42
C SER A 139 12.40 11.09 -4.33
N LYS A 140 12.67 12.40 -4.13
CA LYS A 140 11.62 13.45 -4.09
C LYS A 140 10.73 13.44 -5.34
N ALA A 141 11.28 13.05 -6.49
CA ALA A 141 10.54 12.99 -7.76
C ALA A 141 9.40 11.95 -7.77
N LEU A 142 9.37 11.02 -6.81
CA LEU A 142 8.30 10.04 -6.65
C LEU A 142 7.18 10.55 -5.73
N PHE A 143 7.46 11.57 -4.94
CA PHE A 143 6.56 12.07 -3.90
C PHE A 143 5.88 13.38 -4.32
N THR A 144 4.86 13.79 -3.56
CA THR A 144 4.13 15.03 -3.83
C THR A 144 4.94 16.22 -3.34
N HIS A 145 5.91 16.62 -4.16
CA HIS A 145 6.77 17.78 -3.94
C HIS A 145 6.56 18.76 -5.09
N PHE A 146 5.92 19.90 -4.79
CA PHE A 146 5.70 20.98 -5.75
C PHE A 146 6.21 22.29 -5.16
N PRO A 147 7.11 23.01 -5.84
CA PRO A 147 7.45 24.37 -5.44
C PRO A 147 6.24 25.32 -5.53
N PRO A 148 6.23 26.41 -4.76
CA PRO A 148 5.20 27.45 -4.90
C PRO A 148 5.03 27.91 -6.36
N GLY A 149 3.78 28.09 -6.78
CA GLY A 149 3.43 28.55 -8.13
C GLY A 149 3.53 27.51 -9.26
N THR A 150 3.91 26.26 -8.97
CA THR A 150 4.11 25.23 -10.01
C THR A 150 2.93 24.28 -10.21
N HIS A 151 1.99 24.24 -9.26
CA HIS A 151 0.84 23.32 -9.32
C HIS A 151 -0.46 24.02 -8.88
N PRO A 152 -1.55 23.96 -9.66
CA PRO A 152 -2.77 24.75 -9.38
C PRO A 152 -3.48 24.36 -8.08
N LEU A 153 -3.39 23.09 -7.67
CA LEU A 153 -3.95 22.62 -6.39
C LEU A 153 -3.07 22.93 -5.17
N TYR A 154 -1.82 23.37 -5.37
CA TYR A 154 -0.86 23.69 -4.31
C TYR A 154 -0.15 25.01 -4.65
N PRO A 155 -0.88 26.15 -4.64
CA PRO A 155 -0.33 27.43 -5.04
C PRO A 155 0.87 27.85 -4.17
N ASP A 156 0.83 27.55 -2.88
CA ASP A 156 1.91 27.82 -1.93
C ASP A 156 2.99 26.72 -1.91
N GLY A 157 2.90 25.74 -2.81
CA GLY A 157 3.74 24.56 -2.84
C GLY A 157 3.36 23.52 -1.79
N VAL A 158 4.03 22.37 -1.84
CA VAL A 158 3.90 21.26 -0.91
C VAL A 158 5.17 20.42 -0.93
N ALA A 159 5.57 19.90 0.24
CA ALA A 159 6.62 18.91 0.36
C ALA A 159 6.08 17.78 1.26
N ASP A 160 5.66 16.68 0.63
CA ASP A 160 5.00 15.57 1.29
C ASP A 160 5.75 14.26 1.04
N ASP A 161 6.38 13.76 2.09
CA ASP A 161 7.22 12.55 2.09
C ASP A 161 6.45 11.24 2.29
N THR A 162 5.12 11.29 2.28
CA THR A 162 4.24 10.12 2.45
C THR A 162 3.45 9.82 1.18
N HIS A 163 2.90 10.84 0.51
CA HIS A 163 1.99 10.64 -0.61
C HIS A 163 2.68 10.79 -1.95
N PHE A 164 2.56 9.77 -2.81
CA PHE A 164 3.15 9.81 -4.15
C PHE A 164 2.52 10.85 -5.06
N CYS A 165 3.33 11.35 -5.99
CA CYS A 165 2.83 11.94 -7.22
C CYS A 165 2.40 10.82 -8.21
N PHE A 166 1.91 11.19 -9.40
CA PHE A 166 1.56 10.19 -10.42
C PHE A 166 2.72 9.26 -10.75
N ARG A 167 3.92 9.82 -10.98
CA ARG A 167 5.13 9.06 -11.31
C ARG A 167 5.48 8.03 -10.24
N GLY A 168 5.48 8.42 -8.96
CA GLY A 168 5.77 7.48 -7.88
C GLY A 168 4.72 6.39 -7.74
N ALA A 169 3.44 6.74 -7.88
CA ALA A 169 2.36 5.77 -7.85
C ALA A 169 2.48 4.75 -9.00
N ASP A 170 2.83 5.22 -10.20
CA ASP A 170 3.05 4.40 -11.39
C ASP A 170 4.25 3.45 -11.24
N GLU A 171 5.38 3.95 -10.73
CA GLU A 171 6.58 3.13 -10.50
C GLU A 171 6.34 2.05 -9.44
N VAL A 172 5.63 2.38 -8.35
CA VAL A 172 5.25 1.41 -7.32
C VAL A 172 4.23 0.41 -7.85
N ALA A 173 3.30 0.83 -8.71
CA ALA A 173 2.33 -0.08 -9.33
C ALA A 173 3.02 -1.11 -10.24
N ALA A 174 4.05 -0.71 -10.99
CA ALA A 174 4.87 -1.62 -11.79
C ALA A 174 5.57 -2.68 -10.92
N ILE A 175 6.10 -2.29 -9.76
CA ILE A 175 6.71 -3.22 -8.78
C ILE A 175 5.66 -4.23 -8.30
N VAL A 176 4.49 -3.76 -7.86
CA VAL A 176 3.41 -4.64 -7.36
C VAL A 176 2.95 -5.62 -8.44
N ALA A 177 2.71 -5.14 -9.66
CA ALA A 177 2.33 -5.99 -10.79
C ALA A 177 3.38 -7.06 -11.11
N GLY A 178 4.67 -6.70 -11.05
CA GLY A 178 5.76 -7.65 -11.22
C GLY A 178 5.77 -8.77 -10.17
N ARG A 179 5.41 -8.45 -8.91
CA ARG A 179 5.29 -9.44 -7.83
C ARG A 179 4.05 -10.31 -7.98
N LEU A 180 2.92 -9.73 -8.39
CA LEU A 180 1.67 -10.48 -8.61
C LEU A 180 1.81 -11.56 -9.69
N LYS A 181 2.58 -11.31 -10.75
CA LYS A 181 2.88 -12.32 -11.80
C LYS A 181 3.61 -13.56 -11.27
N GLY A 182 4.25 -13.49 -10.10
CA GLY A 182 4.91 -14.63 -9.47
C GLY A 182 4.03 -15.37 -8.45
N ILE A 183 2.83 -14.86 -8.18
CA ILE A 183 1.88 -15.41 -7.21
C ILE A 183 0.73 -16.14 -7.91
N ALA A 184 0.28 -15.61 -9.06
CA ALA A 184 -0.83 -16.14 -9.86
C ALA A 184 -0.34 -16.99 -11.04
#